data_AF-A0A9P6JLT8-F1
#
_entry.id   AF-A0A9P6JLT8-F1
#
_cell.length_a   1.000
_cell.length_b   1.000
_cell.length_c   1.000
_cell.angle_alpha   90.00
_cell.angle_beta   90.00
_cell.angle_gamma   90.00
#
_symmetry.space_group_name_H-M   'P 1'
#
loop_
_entity.id
_entity.type
_entity.pdbx_description
1 polymer ?
#
loop_
_entity_poly.entity_id
_entity_poly.type
_entity_poly.pdbx_seq_one_letter_code
_entity_poly.pdbx_strand_id
1 'polypeptide(L)'
;MFGNFTSRLTNSNSSTEKKVLSPTLRPDIYSLVDQTKIWLLSDSTAGQPGDGVTYGPLLTVIQKHIPSVKKPGLEAFGQVEGEVAVIVGGITSMILELSRWEGLSSGMAMRTWVDGLVDAHSKATTATRKDAIAKGITHGLNRFTDASLLTKDFTTRIQVISCLKTVSSRIYGAGTEEARQSEAMWSSKFI
;
A
#
# COMPACT_ATOMS: atom_id res chain seq x y z
N MET A 1 -22.98 39.58 -26.38
CA MET A 1 -23.96 38.70 -25.70
C MET A 1 -23.91 37.34 -26.36
N PHE A 2 -23.11 36.42 -25.80
CA PHE A 2 -22.99 35.04 -26.29
C PHE A 2 -23.26 34.11 -25.12
N GLY A 3 -24.49 33.57 -25.06
CA GLY A 3 -24.92 32.60 -24.06
C GLY A 3 -24.51 31.20 -24.51
N ASN A 4 -23.64 30.55 -23.73
CA ASN A 4 -23.24 29.17 -23.92
C ASN A 4 -24.43 28.22 -23.71
N PHE A 5 -24.85 27.57 -24.80
CA PHE A 5 -25.96 26.63 -24.91
C PHE A 5 -25.48 25.18 -24.81
N THR A 6 -24.76 24.82 -23.74
CA THR A 6 -24.26 23.45 -23.61
C THR A 6 -24.41 22.92 -22.20
N SER A 7 -25.06 21.74 -22.13
CA SER A 7 -25.10 20.82 -20.99
C SER A 7 -26.30 20.95 -20.04
N ARG A 8 -27.48 20.69 -20.60
CA ARG A 8 -28.55 19.98 -19.89
C ARG A 8 -29.05 18.88 -20.79
N LEU A 9 -28.61 17.64 -20.56
CA LEU A 9 -29.34 16.40 -20.86
C LEU A 9 -28.47 15.21 -20.47
N THR A 10 -28.69 14.71 -19.25
CA THR A 10 -29.00 13.30 -18.90
C THR A 10 -28.54 12.99 -17.48
N ASN A 11 -29.45 13.23 -16.55
CA ASN A 11 -29.45 12.65 -15.22
C ASN A 11 -30.32 11.38 -15.30
N SER A 12 -29.71 10.20 -15.28
CA SER A 12 -30.42 8.92 -15.13
C SER A 12 -29.75 8.12 -14.02
N ASN A 13 -30.54 7.83 -12.99
CA ASN A 13 -30.22 7.09 -11.78
C ASN A 13 -29.38 5.82 -12.01
N SER A 14 -28.17 5.83 -11.49
CA SER A 14 -27.67 4.74 -10.64
C SER A 14 -26.97 5.42 -9.47
N SER A 15 -27.06 4.87 -8.27
CA SER A 15 -26.21 5.28 -7.13
C SER A 15 -24.78 4.80 -7.40
N THR A 16 -24.17 5.33 -8.46
CA THR A 16 -22.76 5.19 -8.79
C THR A 16 -22.02 6.03 -7.77
N GLU A 17 -21.18 5.41 -6.95
CA GLU A 17 -20.08 6.14 -6.32
C GLU A 17 -19.43 6.96 -7.42
N LYS A 18 -19.57 8.30 -7.36
CA LYS A 18 -19.00 9.17 -8.37
C LYS A 18 -17.51 8.82 -8.41
N LYS A 19 -16.98 8.57 -9.61
CA LYS A 19 -15.55 8.36 -9.85
C LYS A 19 -14.79 9.61 -9.41
N VAL A 20 -14.49 9.71 -8.12
CA VAL A 20 -13.61 10.72 -7.54
C VAL A 20 -12.23 10.07 -7.40
N LEU A 21 -11.70 9.59 -8.52
CA LEU A 21 -10.29 9.25 -8.57
C LEU A 21 -9.54 10.58 -8.48
N SER A 22 -8.75 10.78 -7.42
CA SER A 22 -7.81 11.89 -7.40
C SER A 22 -6.93 11.76 -8.66
N PRO A 23 -6.87 12.76 -9.56
CA PRO A 23 -6.20 12.63 -10.85
C PRO A 23 -4.71 12.33 -10.72
N THR A 24 -4.14 12.51 -9.52
CA THR A 24 -2.75 12.20 -9.21
C THR A 24 -2.55 10.86 -8.47
N LEU A 25 -3.59 10.07 -8.21
CA LEU A 25 -3.46 8.84 -7.40
C LEU A 25 -2.42 7.88 -7.99
N ARG A 26 -2.54 7.57 -9.28
CA ARG A 26 -1.63 6.66 -9.98
C ARG A 26 -0.17 7.15 -9.99
N PRO A 27 0.16 8.38 -10.45
CA PRO A 27 1.54 8.86 -10.41
C PRO A 27 2.07 8.99 -8.97
N ASP A 28 1.22 9.38 -8.01
CA ASP A 28 1.61 9.45 -6.61
C ASP A 28 1.95 8.05 -6.05
N ILE A 29 1.23 6.99 -6.43
CA ILE A 29 1.57 5.60 -6.05
C ILE A 29 2.98 5.24 -6.54
N TYR A 30 3.29 5.41 -7.82
CA TYR A 30 4.60 5.00 -8.35
C TYR A 30 5.74 5.81 -7.74
N SER A 31 5.58 7.14 -7.64
CA SER A 31 6.54 8.01 -6.96
C SER A 31 6.76 7.59 -5.52
N LEU A 32 5.68 7.25 -4.81
CA LEU A 32 5.74 6.83 -3.41
C LEU A 32 6.39 5.45 -3.24
N VAL A 33 6.15 4.52 -4.16
CA VAL A 33 6.84 3.22 -4.18
C VAL A 33 8.35 3.41 -4.32
N ASP A 34 8.79 4.27 -5.23
CA ASP A 34 10.22 4.56 -5.45
C ASP A 34 10.84 5.24 -4.23
N GLN A 35 10.19 6.27 -3.68
CA GLN A 35 10.65 6.97 -2.48
C GLN A 35 10.72 6.04 -1.27
N THR A 36 9.71 5.18 -1.09
CA THR A 36 9.68 4.21 0.02
C THR A 36 10.79 3.19 -0.11
N LYS A 37 11.11 2.76 -1.34
CA LYS A 37 12.21 1.84 -1.60
C LYS A 37 13.56 2.46 -1.21
N ILE A 38 13.79 3.71 -1.58
CA ILE A 38 15.00 4.47 -1.20
C ILE A 38 15.06 4.63 0.32
N TRP A 39 13.95 5.01 0.96
CA TRP A 39 13.86 5.20 2.41
C TRP A 39 14.15 3.90 3.18
N LEU A 40 13.53 2.77 2.81
CA LEU A 40 13.76 1.47 3.45
C LEU A 40 15.24 1.04 3.42
N LEU A 41 15.91 1.34 2.30
CA LEU A 41 17.31 1.00 2.06
C LEU A 41 18.31 1.98 2.67
N SER A 42 17.88 3.20 3.01
CA SER A 42 18.77 4.22 3.56
C SER A 42 19.24 3.85 4.96
N ASP A 43 20.55 3.70 5.13
CA ASP A 43 21.23 3.49 6.42
C ASP A 43 21.85 4.79 6.98
N SER A 44 21.61 5.91 6.29
CA SER A 44 22.31 7.17 6.51
C SER A 44 21.60 8.11 7.48
N THR A 45 22.36 9.06 8.02
CA THR A 45 21.89 10.18 8.88
C THR A 45 20.90 11.12 8.18
N ALA A 46 20.69 10.99 6.87
CA ALA A 46 19.78 11.80 6.08
C ALA A 46 18.33 11.28 6.05
N GLY A 47 18.07 10.11 6.64
CA GLY A 47 16.71 9.61 6.83
C GLY A 47 16.59 8.11 6.69
N GLN A 48 15.97 7.45 7.68
CA GLN A 48 15.77 6.01 7.68
C GLN A 48 14.52 5.60 8.46
N PRO A 49 13.96 4.42 8.19
CA PRO A 49 12.98 3.83 9.08
C PRO A 49 13.45 3.79 10.53
N GLY A 50 12.57 4.17 11.44
CA GLY A 50 12.83 4.24 12.87
C GLY A 50 13.43 5.56 13.36
N ASP A 51 13.56 6.58 12.50
CA ASP A 51 14.03 7.90 12.92
C ASP A 51 12.92 8.85 13.41
N GLY A 52 11.65 8.45 13.29
CA GLY A 52 10.49 9.23 13.74
C GLY A 52 10.09 10.39 12.83
N VAL A 53 10.86 10.72 11.79
CA VAL A 53 10.66 11.97 11.03
C VAL A 53 10.53 11.71 9.54
N THR A 54 11.35 10.84 8.97
CA THR A 54 11.50 10.75 7.50
C THR A 54 10.43 9.92 6.82
N TYR A 55 9.62 9.19 7.58
CA TYR A 55 8.35 8.65 7.08
C TYR A 55 7.27 9.72 6.87
N GLY A 56 7.42 10.91 7.47
CA GLY A 56 6.41 11.99 7.46
C GLY A 56 6.02 12.47 6.06
N PRO A 57 6.98 12.76 5.16
CA PRO A 57 6.69 13.10 3.76
C PRO A 57 5.93 11.98 3.02
N LEU A 58 6.34 10.72 3.22
CA LEU A 58 5.67 9.56 2.62
C LEU A 58 4.22 9.46 3.10
N LEU A 59 4.02 9.60 4.42
CA LEU A 59 2.70 9.57 5.03
C LEU A 59 1.81 10.72 4.56
N THR A 60 2.38 11.90 4.32
CA THR A 60 1.61 13.06 3.83
C THR A 60 1.01 12.79 2.45
N VAL A 61 1.77 12.12 1.55
CA VAL A 61 1.26 11.69 0.24
C VAL A 61 0.17 10.64 0.40
N ILE A 62 0.31 9.71 1.34
CA ILE A 62 -0.73 8.70 1.63
C ILE A 62 -2.00 9.37 2.13
N GLN A 63 -1.90 10.27 3.10
CA GLN A 63 -3.04 10.95 3.73
C GLN A 63 -3.80 11.87 2.77
N LYS A 64 -3.14 12.36 1.71
CA LYS A 64 -3.79 13.09 0.62
C LYS A 64 -4.86 12.24 -0.09
N HIS A 65 -4.64 10.93 -0.22
CA HIS A 65 -5.56 10.02 -0.93
C HIS A 65 -6.41 9.17 0.02
N ILE A 66 -5.86 8.78 1.17
CA ILE A 66 -6.54 7.99 2.19
C ILE A 66 -6.43 8.73 3.54
N PRO A 67 -7.29 9.73 3.81
CA PRO A 67 -7.24 10.53 5.04
C PRO A 67 -7.45 9.71 6.32
N SER A 68 -8.06 8.53 6.21
CA SER A 68 -8.28 7.61 7.31
C SER A 68 -7.01 6.89 7.78
N VAL A 69 -5.90 6.95 7.02
CA VAL A 69 -4.61 6.40 7.46
C VAL A 69 -4.10 7.24 8.63
N LYS A 70 -4.27 6.69 9.83
CA LYS A 70 -3.79 7.31 11.08
C LYS A 70 -2.28 7.32 11.09
N LYS A 71 -1.70 8.39 11.66
CA LYS A 71 -0.28 8.43 12.03
C LYS A 71 0.04 7.23 12.93
N PRO A 72 1.29 6.72 12.91
CA PRO A 72 1.71 5.74 13.89
C PRO A 72 1.38 6.29 15.29
N GLY A 73 0.81 5.46 16.17
CA GLY A 73 0.59 5.85 17.56
C GLY A 73 1.92 6.23 18.22
N LEU A 74 1.87 6.91 19.38
CA LEU A 74 3.08 7.34 20.10
C LEU A 74 4.05 6.15 20.34
N GLU A 75 3.52 4.95 20.45
CA GLU A 75 4.25 3.68 20.64
C GLU A 75 5.03 3.21 19.40
N ALA A 76 4.60 3.58 18.20
CA ALA A 76 5.21 3.20 16.93
C ALA A 76 6.17 4.27 16.38
N PHE A 77 6.28 5.41 17.06
CA PHE A 77 7.15 6.52 16.69
C PHE A 77 8.62 6.16 16.99
N GLY A 78 9.51 6.29 16.00
CA GLY A 78 10.93 5.93 16.17
C GLY A 78 11.18 4.41 16.18
N GLN A 79 10.17 3.61 15.80
CA GLN A 79 10.30 2.16 15.66
C GLN A 79 10.24 1.78 14.19
N VAL A 80 11.28 1.08 13.71
CA VAL A 80 11.37 0.59 12.32
C VAL A 80 10.12 -0.20 11.94
N GLU A 81 9.71 -1.16 12.77
CA GLU A 81 8.55 -2.02 12.49
C GLU A 81 7.26 -1.20 12.35
N GLY A 82 7.00 -0.28 13.27
CA GLY A 82 5.78 0.52 13.30
C GLY A 82 5.69 1.52 12.15
N GLU A 83 6.78 2.21 11.85
CA GLU A 83 6.83 3.16 10.73
C GLU A 83 6.68 2.44 9.38
N VAL A 84 7.40 1.34 9.19
CA VAL A 84 7.28 0.52 7.98
C VAL A 84 5.86 -0.01 7.84
N ALA A 85 5.23 -0.49 8.92
CA ALA A 85 3.87 -1.01 8.86
C ALA A 85 2.84 0.03 8.39
N VAL A 86 2.93 1.27 8.89
CA VAL A 86 2.00 2.34 8.50
C VAL A 86 2.19 2.72 7.04
N ILE A 87 3.42 2.91 6.58
CA ILE A 87 3.71 3.26 5.19
C ILE A 87 3.28 2.12 4.25
N VAL A 88 3.60 0.87 4.62
CA VAL A 88 3.25 -0.31 3.81
C VAL A 88 1.74 -0.49 3.70
N GLY A 89 1.02 -0.41 4.82
CA GLY A 89 -0.44 -0.50 4.81
C GLY A 89 -1.09 0.65 4.04
N GLY A 90 -0.54 1.86 4.14
CA GLY A 90 -1.03 3.05 3.44
C GLY A 90 -0.86 2.96 1.92
N ILE A 91 0.33 2.61 1.43
CA ILE A 91 0.59 2.40 -0.02
C ILE A 91 -0.29 1.28 -0.56
N THR A 92 -0.38 0.18 0.19
CA THR A 92 -1.22 -0.95 -0.21
C THR A 92 -2.69 -0.52 -0.32
N SER A 93 -3.19 0.26 0.64
CA SER A 93 -4.55 0.82 0.61
C SER A 93 -4.79 1.79 -0.56
N MET A 94 -3.80 2.60 -0.94
CA MET A 94 -3.87 3.43 -2.15
C MET A 94 -3.99 2.60 -3.42
N ILE A 95 -3.26 1.49 -3.51
CA ILE A 95 -3.36 0.56 -4.66
C ILE A 95 -4.71 -0.17 -4.66
N LEU A 96 -5.24 -0.54 -3.49
CA LEU A 96 -6.59 -1.08 -3.39
C LEU A 96 -7.64 -0.07 -3.86
N GLU A 97 -7.53 1.19 -3.45
CA GLU A 97 -8.40 2.25 -3.94
C GLU A 97 -8.28 2.44 -5.46
N LEU A 98 -7.06 2.40 -6.02
CA LEU A 98 -6.85 2.40 -7.47
C LEU A 98 -7.58 1.23 -8.15
N SER A 99 -7.64 0.05 -7.51
CA SER A 99 -8.28 -1.15 -8.08
C SER A 99 -9.77 -0.99 -8.34
N ARG A 100 -10.48 -0.17 -7.56
CA ARG A 100 -11.90 0.13 -7.77
C ARG A 100 -12.15 0.83 -9.10
N TRP A 101 -11.17 1.60 -9.56
CA TRP A 101 -11.29 2.48 -10.72
C TRP A 101 -10.53 1.98 -11.95
N GLU A 102 -9.36 1.38 -11.74
CA GLU A 102 -8.44 0.91 -12.78
C GLU A 102 -7.88 -0.48 -12.46
N GLY A 103 -8.63 -1.52 -12.83
CA GLY A 103 -8.27 -2.90 -12.48
C GLY A 103 -6.89 -3.33 -12.96
N LEU A 104 -6.63 -3.23 -14.28
CA LEU A 104 -5.33 -3.63 -14.86
C LEU A 104 -4.15 -2.84 -14.27
N SER A 105 -4.31 -1.52 -14.09
CA SER A 105 -3.25 -0.68 -13.54
C SER A 105 -2.96 -1.02 -12.07
N SER A 106 -4.00 -1.33 -11.29
CA SER A 106 -3.84 -1.70 -9.88
C SER A 106 -3.11 -3.04 -9.71
N GLY A 107 -3.37 -4.03 -10.57
CA GLY A 107 -2.65 -5.30 -10.55
C GLY A 107 -1.16 -5.13 -10.82
N MET A 108 -0.81 -4.28 -11.81
CA MET A 108 0.58 -3.94 -12.10
C MET A 108 1.24 -3.15 -10.97
N ALA A 109 0.56 -2.14 -10.42
CA ALA A 109 1.06 -1.36 -9.29
C ALA A 109 1.29 -2.25 -8.06
N MET A 110 0.37 -3.18 -7.77
CA MET A 110 0.52 -4.15 -6.68
C MET A 110 1.73 -5.05 -6.88
N ARG A 111 1.96 -5.54 -8.11
CA ARG A 111 3.13 -6.37 -8.42
C ARG A 111 4.43 -5.61 -8.21
N THR A 112 4.53 -4.40 -8.78
CA THR A 112 5.69 -3.52 -8.60
C THR A 112 5.94 -3.21 -7.13
N TRP A 113 4.87 -2.97 -6.37
CA TRP A 113 4.95 -2.72 -4.94
C TRP A 113 5.50 -3.93 -4.16
N VAL A 114 4.94 -5.12 -4.39
CA VAL A 114 5.41 -6.37 -3.77
C VAL A 114 6.88 -6.67 -4.12
N ASP A 115 7.27 -6.49 -5.39
CA ASP A 115 8.65 -6.68 -5.81
C ASP A 115 9.59 -5.65 -5.14
N GLY A 116 9.13 -4.41 -4.97
CA GLY A 116 9.84 -3.37 -4.24
C GLY A 116 10.09 -3.73 -2.78
N LEU A 117 9.07 -4.29 -2.10
CA LEU A 117 9.17 -4.73 -0.70
C LEU A 117 10.15 -5.89 -0.52
N VAL A 118 10.06 -6.90 -1.39
CA VAL A 118 10.95 -8.07 -1.35
C VAL A 118 12.40 -7.66 -1.64
N ASP A 119 12.62 -6.75 -2.59
CA ASP A 119 13.94 -6.21 -2.91
C ASP A 119 14.50 -5.35 -1.76
N ALA A 120 13.65 -4.55 -1.10
CA ALA A 120 14.07 -3.77 0.06
C ALA A 120 14.49 -4.66 1.23
N HIS A 121 13.71 -5.71 1.53
CA HIS A 121 14.05 -6.71 2.56
C HIS A 121 15.32 -7.49 2.21
N SER A 122 15.51 -7.90 0.95
CA SER A 122 16.68 -8.70 0.55
C SER A 122 18.00 -7.92 0.65
N LYS A 123 17.96 -6.61 0.41
CA LYS A 123 19.10 -5.70 0.43
C LYS A 123 19.36 -5.02 1.78
N ALA A 124 18.53 -5.27 2.80
CA ALA A 124 18.76 -4.76 4.14
C ALA A 124 20.10 -5.26 4.69
N THR A 125 20.92 -4.34 5.21
CA THR A 125 22.34 -4.56 5.52
C THR A 125 22.59 -5.41 6.77
N THR A 126 21.75 -5.28 7.80
CA THR A 126 21.91 -6.03 9.06
C THR A 126 20.75 -7.00 9.29
N ALA A 127 21.04 -8.15 9.90
CA ALA A 127 20.02 -9.17 10.19
C ALA A 127 18.88 -8.65 11.08
N THR A 128 19.20 -7.80 12.06
CA THR A 128 18.22 -7.15 12.94
C THR A 128 17.31 -6.18 12.19
N ARG A 129 17.88 -5.36 11.30
CA ARG A 129 17.10 -4.45 10.45
C ARG A 129 16.25 -5.22 9.45
N LYS A 130 16.79 -6.29 8.88
CA LYS A 130 16.08 -7.18 7.97
C LYS A 130 14.86 -7.80 8.62
N ASP A 131 15.00 -8.31 9.85
CA ASP A 131 13.88 -8.83 10.65
C ASP A 131 12.84 -7.75 11.00
N ALA A 132 13.29 -6.56 11.42
CA ALA A 132 12.38 -5.45 11.72
C ALA A 132 11.58 -4.97 10.49
N ILE A 133 12.22 -4.90 9.32
CA ILE A 133 11.57 -4.58 8.05
C ILE A 133 10.60 -5.68 7.66
N ALA A 134 10.99 -6.95 7.78
CA ALA A 134 10.13 -8.10 7.49
C ALA A 134 8.85 -8.05 8.33
N LYS A 135 8.99 -7.86 9.65
CA LYS A 135 7.86 -7.71 10.58
C LYS A 135 7.00 -6.51 10.25
N GLY A 136 7.62 -5.35 9.96
CA GLY A 136 6.90 -4.14 9.57
C GLY A 136 6.07 -4.34 8.30
N ILE A 137 6.64 -5.00 7.28
CA ILE A 137 5.92 -5.33 6.04
C ILE A 137 4.70 -6.21 6.34
N THR A 138 4.91 -7.31 7.06
CA THR A 138 3.83 -8.25 7.40
C THR A 138 2.76 -7.58 8.24
N HIS A 139 3.16 -6.79 9.23
CA HIS A 139 2.25 -6.07 10.10
C HIS A 139 1.45 -5.01 9.33
N GLY A 140 2.08 -4.26 8.43
CA GLY A 140 1.44 -3.28 7.57
C GLY A 140 0.40 -3.88 6.62
N LEU A 141 0.77 -4.96 5.93
CA LEU A 141 -0.14 -5.70 5.06
C LEU A 141 -1.32 -6.28 5.86
N ASN A 142 -1.05 -6.82 7.05
CA ASN A 142 -2.06 -7.54 7.80
C ASN A 142 -3.03 -6.62 8.58
N ARG A 143 -2.52 -5.56 9.20
CA ARG A 143 -3.28 -4.73 10.15
C ARG A 143 -3.63 -3.35 9.61
N PHE A 144 -2.77 -2.75 8.78
CA PHE A 144 -2.94 -1.37 8.31
C PHE A 144 -3.52 -1.27 6.90
N THR A 145 -3.68 -2.39 6.19
CA THR A 145 -4.32 -2.40 4.87
C THR A 145 -5.84 -2.46 5.01
N ASP A 146 -6.53 -1.50 4.40
CA ASP A 146 -7.99 -1.47 4.34
C ASP A 146 -8.51 -2.33 3.17
N ALA A 147 -8.86 -3.59 3.49
CA ALA A 147 -9.40 -4.54 2.52
C ALA A 147 -10.76 -4.14 1.95
N SER A 148 -11.50 -3.22 2.60
CA SER A 148 -12.78 -2.71 2.07
C SER A 148 -12.58 -1.92 0.78
N LEU A 149 -11.37 -1.39 0.57
CA LEU A 149 -10.99 -0.65 -0.64
C LEU A 149 -10.80 -1.55 -1.87
N LEU A 150 -10.78 -2.87 -1.70
CA LEU A 150 -10.60 -3.78 -2.82
C LEU A 150 -11.78 -3.73 -3.79
N THR A 151 -11.46 -3.80 -5.08
CA THR A 151 -12.46 -3.87 -6.14
C THR A 151 -13.38 -5.09 -6.03
N LYS A 152 -14.61 -4.94 -6.54
CA LYS A 152 -15.58 -6.03 -6.70
C LYS A 152 -15.32 -6.85 -7.97
N ASP A 153 -14.50 -6.35 -8.89
CA ASP A 153 -14.12 -7.08 -10.11
C ASP A 153 -13.30 -8.33 -9.76
N PHE A 154 -13.83 -9.50 -10.12
CA PHE A 154 -13.28 -10.80 -9.71
C PHE A 154 -11.84 -11.02 -10.20
N THR A 155 -11.57 -10.68 -11.46
CA THR A 155 -10.26 -10.91 -12.09
C THR A 155 -9.18 -10.07 -11.41
N THR A 156 -9.42 -8.76 -11.30
CA THR A 156 -8.50 -7.83 -10.64
C THR A 156 -8.33 -8.21 -9.17
N ARG A 157 -9.43 -8.54 -8.48
CA ARG A 157 -9.43 -8.98 -7.09
C ARG A 157 -8.50 -10.17 -6.89
N ILE A 158 -8.61 -11.23 -7.69
CA ILE A 158 -7.72 -12.40 -7.58
C ILE A 158 -6.26 -12.02 -7.84
N GLN A 159 -5.98 -11.18 -8.85
CA GLN A 159 -4.61 -10.77 -9.17
C GLN A 159 -3.95 -10.04 -8.00
N VAL A 160 -4.65 -9.08 -7.40
CA VAL A 160 -4.16 -8.31 -6.25
C VAL A 160 -3.94 -9.21 -5.03
N ILE A 161 -4.91 -10.08 -4.72
CA ILE A 161 -4.82 -11.01 -3.59
C ILE A 161 -3.66 -11.98 -3.76
N SER A 162 -3.49 -12.53 -4.97
CA SER A 162 -2.40 -13.44 -5.28
C SER A 162 -1.04 -12.79 -5.05
N CYS A 163 -0.88 -11.53 -5.49
CA CYS A 163 0.36 -10.77 -5.22
C CYS A 163 0.62 -10.63 -3.71
N LEU A 164 -0.40 -10.23 -2.93
CA LEU A 164 -0.28 -10.03 -1.49
C LEU A 164 0.08 -11.32 -0.73
N LYS A 165 -0.53 -12.45 -1.10
CA LYS A 165 -0.23 -13.76 -0.49
C LYS A 165 1.23 -14.19 -0.68
N THR A 166 1.85 -13.81 -1.80
CA THR A 166 3.25 -14.17 -2.06
C THR A 166 4.28 -13.37 -1.25
N VAL A 167 3.89 -12.27 -0.62
CA VAL A 167 4.86 -11.40 0.09
C VAL A 167 5.53 -12.16 1.23
N SER A 168 4.73 -12.77 2.11
CA SER A 168 5.25 -13.43 3.31
C SER A 168 6.09 -14.65 2.98
N SER A 169 5.72 -15.43 1.95
CA SER A 169 6.53 -16.56 1.49
C SER A 169 7.84 -16.13 0.82
N ARG A 170 7.88 -14.95 0.19
CA ARG A 170 9.11 -14.39 -0.39
C ARG A 170 10.03 -13.73 0.63
N ILE A 171 9.50 -13.25 1.75
CA ILE A 171 10.27 -12.63 2.83
C ILE A 171 10.84 -13.68 3.78
N TYR A 172 10.00 -14.56 4.34
CA TYR A 172 10.42 -15.55 5.34
C TYR A 172 10.78 -16.92 4.75
N GLY A 173 10.38 -17.18 3.51
CA GLY A 173 10.53 -18.48 2.87
C GLY A 173 9.21 -19.26 2.82
N ALA A 174 9.06 -20.08 1.78
CA ALA A 174 7.87 -20.90 1.57
C ALA A 174 7.75 -21.97 2.67
N GLY A 175 6.53 -22.15 3.21
CA GLY A 175 6.24 -23.17 4.22
C GLY A 175 6.56 -22.78 5.67
N THR A 176 7.06 -21.57 5.90
CA THR A 176 7.19 -20.99 7.25
C THR A 176 5.82 -20.72 7.87
N GLU A 177 5.77 -20.65 9.20
CA GLU A 177 4.53 -20.42 9.92
C GLU A 177 3.98 -19.01 9.63
N GLU A 178 4.86 -18.01 9.52
CA GLU A 178 4.52 -16.64 9.16
C GLU A 178 3.89 -16.55 7.76
N ALA A 179 4.42 -17.31 6.79
CA ALA A 179 3.87 -17.40 5.45
C ALA A 179 2.47 -18.04 5.46
N ARG A 180 2.30 -19.14 6.21
CA ARG A 180 1.00 -19.83 6.34
C ARG A 180 -0.05 -18.97 7.01
N GLN A 181 0.30 -18.28 8.10
CA GLN A 181 -0.61 -17.39 8.81
C GLN A 181 -1.05 -16.22 7.94
N SER A 182 -0.12 -15.60 7.20
CA SER A 182 -0.45 -14.52 6.27
C SER A 182 -1.36 -15.00 5.14
N GLU A 183 -1.10 -16.18 4.57
CA GLU A 183 -1.96 -16.76 3.53
C GLU A 183 -3.37 -17.09 4.03
N ALA A 184 -3.47 -17.72 5.20
CA ALA A 184 -4.74 -18.04 5.84
C ALA A 184 -5.54 -16.77 6.14
N MET A 185 -4.87 -15.74 6.64
CA MET A 185 -5.48 -14.46 6.96
C MET A 185 -6.03 -13.77 5.72
N TRP A 186 -5.25 -13.66 4.64
CA TRP A 186 -5.75 -13.08 3.40
C TRP A 186 -6.86 -13.93 2.79
N SER A 187 -6.77 -15.25 2.87
CA SER A 187 -7.87 -16.13 2.45
C SER A 187 -9.15 -15.83 3.24
N SER A 188 -9.05 -15.68 4.57
CA SER A 188 -10.19 -15.38 5.45
C SER A 188 -10.81 -13.99 5.21
N LYS A 189 -10.01 -12.98 4.85
CA LYS A 189 -10.49 -11.63 4.56
C LYS A 189 -11.25 -11.53 3.24
N PHE A 190 -11.12 -12.53 2.36
CA PHE A 190 -11.65 -12.48 1.01
C PHE A 190 -12.63 -13.60 0.65
N ILE A 191 -12.86 -14.56 1.55
CA ILE A 191 -14.04 -15.45 1.55
C ILE A 191 -15.24 -14.64 2.06
#